data_AF-A0A2M8LGF6-F1
#
_entry.id   AF-A0A2M8LGF6-F1
#
_cell.length_a   1.000
_cell.length_b   1.000
_cell.length_c   1.000
_cell.angle_alpha   90.00
_cell.angle_beta   90.00
_cell.angle_gamma   90.00
#
_symmetry.space_group_name_H-M   'P 1'
#
loop_
_entity.id
_entity.type
_entity.pdbx_description
1 polymer ?
#
loop_
_entity_poly.entity_id
_entity_poly.type
_entity_poly.pdbx_seq_one_letter_code
_entity_poly.pdbx_strand_id
1 'polypeptide(L)'
;MFGLLRFEYYLAGRQLWFSKAGHLYSPKLMLGYAIETSLKHGLLIIEDAGVSLDQDAKSIRGKSHDLKELLSTCVRYNLFSTIDTSDDFLDFATKGLNSRYPKHIRDNFDEASNRDPYLLTINVGETIGYYDDLMLKLDDEIWSITNKPEFSVGFRGSSQASSATGKIFFHCNLPAMQRLKKYHATVSEHRSHHVSDIESLNKGEEFLWKYEDRSTISKSTSYDSSTFKYKSVEETEITLHDGTKIIDYGPQLKMWFHI
;
A
#
# COMPACT_ATOMS: atom_id res chain seq x y z
N MET A 1 -4.75 8.37 -18.22
CA MET A 1 -3.55 7.48 -18.21
C MET A 1 -3.11 7.15 -16.79
N PHE A 2 -2.81 8.15 -15.95
CA PHE A 2 -2.37 7.92 -14.56
C PHE A 2 -3.36 7.11 -13.70
N GLY A 3 -4.67 7.34 -13.82
CA GLY A 3 -5.67 6.53 -13.10
C GLY A 3 -5.56 5.02 -13.34
N LEU A 4 -5.21 4.59 -14.55
CA LEU A 4 -5.00 3.18 -14.89
C LEU A 4 -3.67 2.68 -14.32
N LEU A 5 -2.58 3.43 -14.53
CA LEU A 5 -1.25 3.06 -14.06
C LEU A 5 -1.19 2.87 -12.54
N ARG A 6 -1.88 3.71 -11.75
CA ARG A 6 -1.96 3.56 -10.28
C ARG A 6 -2.52 2.20 -9.89
N PHE A 7 -3.63 1.82 -10.51
CA PHE A 7 -4.28 0.54 -10.26
C PHE A 7 -3.41 -0.63 -10.72
N GLU A 8 -2.82 -0.54 -11.91
CA GLU A 8 -1.96 -1.60 -12.46
C GLU A 8 -0.73 -1.85 -11.59
N TYR A 9 -0.02 -0.79 -11.18
CA TYR A 9 1.12 -0.92 -10.27
C TYR A 9 0.72 -1.47 -8.90
N TYR A 10 -0.37 -0.98 -8.34
CA TYR A 10 -0.85 -1.42 -7.03
C TYR A 10 -1.20 -2.91 -7.06
N LEU A 11 -1.99 -3.32 -8.05
CA LEU A 11 -2.41 -4.70 -8.20
C LEU A 11 -1.24 -5.63 -8.52
N ALA A 12 -0.34 -5.23 -9.43
CA ALA A 12 0.85 -6.02 -9.75
C ALA A 12 1.73 -6.21 -8.50
N GLY A 13 1.89 -5.16 -7.69
CA GLY A 13 2.58 -5.23 -6.41
C GLY A 13 1.96 -6.25 -5.46
N ARG A 14 0.64 -6.20 -5.27
CA ARG A 14 -0.10 -7.17 -4.44
C ARG A 14 -0.02 -8.59 -4.99
N GLN A 15 -0.17 -8.78 -6.29
CA GLN A 15 -0.08 -10.09 -6.94
C GLN A 15 1.31 -10.71 -6.74
N LEU A 16 2.37 -9.91 -6.92
CA LEU A 16 3.74 -10.36 -6.66
C LEU A 16 3.95 -10.68 -5.17
N TRP A 17 3.35 -9.89 -4.28
CA TRP A 17 3.43 -10.09 -2.82
C TRP A 17 2.87 -11.44 -2.39
N PHE A 18 1.70 -11.80 -2.92
CA PHE A 18 1.04 -13.08 -2.62
C PHE A 18 1.50 -14.22 -3.54
N SER A 19 2.42 -13.96 -4.47
CA SER A 19 2.99 -15.01 -5.30
C SER A 19 4.02 -15.83 -4.52
N LYS A 20 4.06 -17.14 -4.75
CA LYS A 20 5.04 -18.06 -4.15
C LYS A 20 6.48 -17.87 -4.69
N ALA A 21 6.70 -16.88 -5.54
CA ALA A 21 7.95 -16.70 -6.28
C ALA A 21 9.11 -16.13 -5.45
N GLY A 22 8.92 -15.81 -4.17
CA GLY A 22 9.99 -15.39 -3.27
C GLY A 22 10.64 -14.04 -3.62
N HIS A 23 10.04 -13.26 -4.52
CA HIS A 23 10.54 -11.94 -4.89
C HIS A 23 10.14 -10.91 -3.83
N LEU A 24 11.00 -10.65 -2.84
CA LEU A 24 10.68 -9.70 -1.75
C LEU A 24 10.78 -8.23 -2.16
N TYR A 25 11.51 -7.92 -3.25
CA TYR A 25 11.80 -6.55 -3.68
C TYR A 25 10.86 -6.03 -4.77
N SER A 26 10.53 -6.85 -5.77
CA SER A 26 9.64 -6.47 -6.86
C SER A 26 8.24 -6.01 -6.41
N PRO A 27 7.60 -6.62 -5.40
CA PRO A 27 6.34 -6.14 -4.86
C PRO A 27 6.45 -4.72 -4.30
N LYS A 28 7.49 -4.44 -3.48
CA LYS A 28 7.74 -3.12 -2.89
C LYS A 28 7.98 -2.06 -3.96
N LEU A 29 8.74 -2.42 -5.00
CA LEU A 29 8.97 -1.54 -6.16
C LEU A 29 7.65 -1.15 -6.84
N MET A 30 6.78 -2.13 -7.13
CA MET A 30 5.49 -1.88 -7.78
C MET A 30 4.53 -1.08 -6.89
N LEU A 31 4.45 -1.40 -5.59
CA LEU A 31 3.63 -0.65 -4.65
C LEU A 31 4.15 0.80 -4.46
N GLY A 32 5.47 0.99 -4.43
CA GLY A 32 6.10 2.30 -4.44
C GLY A 32 5.73 3.12 -5.68
N TYR A 33 5.75 2.50 -6.87
CA TYR A 33 5.32 3.17 -8.10
C TYR A 33 3.85 3.55 -8.07
N ALA A 34 3.00 2.75 -7.44
CA ALA A 34 1.59 3.09 -7.28
C ALA A 34 1.42 4.36 -6.44
N ILE A 35 2.19 4.51 -5.35
CA ILE A 35 2.19 5.72 -4.50
C ILE A 35 2.76 6.91 -5.29
N GLU A 36 3.93 6.77 -5.90
CA GLU A 36 4.58 7.81 -6.71
C GLU A 36 3.62 8.34 -7.78
N THR A 37 2.99 7.43 -8.52
CA THR A 37 2.03 7.75 -9.59
C THR A 37 0.80 8.45 -9.01
N SER A 38 0.35 8.09 -7.81
CA SER A 38 -0.77 8.75 -7.12
C SER A 38 -0.45 10.20 -6.76
N LEU A 39 0.72 10.44 -6.16
CA LEU A 39 1.16 11.78 -5.78
C LEU A 39 1.31 12.67 -7.03
N LYS A 40 1.98 12.17 -8.07
CA LYS A 40 2.14 12.89 -9.34
C LYS A 40 0.81 13.14 -10.04
N HIS A 41 -0.13 12.20 -9.97
CA HIS A 41 -1.46 12.37 -10.54
C HIS A 41 -2.25 13.47 -9.84
N GLY A 42 -2.18 13.56 -8.50
CA GLY A 42 -2.79 14.66 -7.74
C GLY A 42 -2.32 16.03 -8.23
N LEU A 43 -1.00 16.20 -8.38
CA LEU A 43 -0.41 17.43 -8.89
C LEU A 43 -0.83 17.75 -10.33
N LEU A 44 -1.02 16.74 -11.19
CA LEU A 44 -1.55 16.94 -12.55
C LEU A 44 -3.02 17.39 -12.52
N ILE A 45 -3.84 16.77 -11.68
CA ILE A 45 -5.28 17.09 -11.58
C ILE A 45 -5.49 18.56 -11.22
N ILE A 46 -4.73 19.10 -10.26
CA ILE A 46 -4.88 20.51 -9.87
C ILE A 46 -4.34 21.47 -10.92
N GLU A 47 -3.28 21.09 -11.64
CA GLU A 47 -2.75 21.87 -12.76
C GLU A 47 -3.78 21.95 -13.89
N ASP A 48 -4.42 20.82 -14.22
CA ASP A 48 -5.53 20.74 -15.19
C ASP A 48 -6.76 21.54 -14.72
N ALA A 49 -6.96 21.67 -13.40
CA ALA A 49 -8.01 22.50 -12.81
C ALA A 49 -7.67 23.99 -12.72
N GLY A 50 -6.50 24.41 -13.22
CA GLY A 50 -6.09 25.83 -13.29
C GLY A 50 -5.17 26.31 -12.17
N VAL A 51 -4.73 25.43 -11.26
CA VAL A 51 -3.73 25.76 -10.24
C VAL A 51 -2.34 25.78 -10.87
N SER A 52 -1.72 26.95 -10.96
CA SER A 52 -0.37 27.07 -11.53
C SER A 52 0.69 26.53 -10.55
N LEU A 53 1.32 25.40 -10.91
CA LEU A 53 2.50 24.90 -10.24
C LEU A 53 3.73 25.76 -10.58
N ASP A 54 4.53 26.11 -9.57
CA ASP A 54 5.84 26.72 -9.76
C ASP A 54 6.83 25.76 -10.44
N GLN A 55 7.98 26.28 -10.87
CA GLN A 55 8.96 25.50 -11.63
C GLN A 55 9.60 24.38 -10.80
N ASP A 56 9.73 24.58 -9.50
CA ASP A 56 10.27 23.61 -8.55
C ASP A 56 9.31 22.41 -8.41
N ALA A 57 8.03 22.68 -8.13
CA ALA A 57 6.97 21.68 -8.07
C ALA A 57 6.83 20.87 -9.37
N LYS A 58 6.95 21.53 -10.53
CA LYS A 58 6.97 20.86 -11.84
C LYS A 58 8.17 19.94 -12.00
N SER A 59 9.35 20.37 -11.52
CA SER A 59 10.56 19.56 -11.53
C SER A 59 10.44 18.34 -10.62
N ILE A 60 9.98 18.54 -9.38
CA ILE A 60 9.75 17.46 -8.41
C ILE A 60 8.76 16.44 -8.97
N ARG A 61 7.59 16.90 -9.46
CA ARG A 61 6.61 16.02 -10.11
C ARG A 61 7.20 15.24 -11.29
N GLY A 62 8.04 15.87 -12.11
CA GLY A 62 8.60 15.25 -13.32
C GLY A 62 9.75 14.29 -13.06
N LYS A 63 10.57 14.53 -12.03
CA LYS A 63 11.88 13.88 -11.88
C LYS A 63 12.11 13.22 -10.54
N SER A 64 11.40 13.63 -9.49
CA SER A 64 11.60 13.06 -8.16
C SER A 64 10.99 11.67 -8.09
N HIS A 65 11.69 10.81 -7.35
CA HIS A 65 11.28 9.47 -6.94
C HIS A 65 11.21 9.37 -5.40
N ASP A 66 11.42 10.50 -4.71
CA ASP A 66 11.32 10.61 -3.26
C ASP A 66 9.85 10.84 -2.89
N LEU A 67 9.26 9.86 -2.20
CA LEU A 67 7.83 9.90 -1.86
C LEU A 67 7.53 10.99 -0.82
N LYS A 68 8.48 11.31 0.06
CA LYS A 68 8.34 12.37 1.06
C LYS A 68 8.39 13.74 0.42
N GLU A 69 9.32 13.96 -0.51
CA GLU A 69 9.39 15.19 -1.31
C GLU A 69 8.12 15.38 -2.17
N LEU A 70 7.62 14.30 -2.77
CA LEU A 70 6.38 14.33 -3.55
C LEU A 70 5.16 14.63 -2.67
N LEU A 71 5.02 14.00 -1.50
CA LEU A 71 3.88 14.23 -0.61
C LEU A 71 3.90 15.64 -0.03
N SER A 72 5.05 16.12 0.45
CA SER A 72 5.20 17.50 0.93
C SER A 72 4.90 18.52 -0.16
N THR A 73 5.29 18.25 -1.41
CA THR A 73 4.90 19.06 -2.55
C THR A 73 3.39 19.05 -2.77
N CYS A 74 2.71 17.91 -2.65
CA CYS A 74 1.25 17.86 -2.71
C CYS A 74 0.61 18.72 -1.60
N VAL A 75 1.07 18.59 -0.37
CA VAL A 75 0.55 19.35 0.79
C VAL A 75 0.76 20.85 0.60
N ARG A 76 1.88 21.29 0.02
CA ARG A 76 2.14 22.70 -0.34
C ARG A 76 1.04 23.29 -1.25
N TYR A 77 0.40 22.45 -2.07
CA TYR A 77 -0.70 22.84 -2.96
C TYR A 77 -2.08 22.42 -2.43
N ASN A 78 -2.22 22.25 -1.11
CA ASN A 78 -3.46 21.83 -0.43
C ASN A 78 -4.03 20.49 -0.92
N LEU A 79 -3.18 19.61 -1.43
CA LEU A 79 -3.52 18.22 -1.74
C LEU A 79 -3.08 17.32 -0.59
N PHE A 80 -3.89 16.32 -0.27
CA PHE A 80 -3.51 15.24 0.66
C PHE A 80 -3.14 15.71 2.08
N SER A 81 -3.60 16.89 2.50
CA SER A 81 -3.28 17.47 3.82
C SER A 81 -3.85 16.67 5.00
N THR A 82 -4.79 15.77 4.74
CA THR A 82 -5.46 14.87 5.69
C THR A 82 -4.80 13.50 5.77
N ILE A 83 -3.84 13.20 4.88
CA ILE A 83 -3.18 11.89 4.86
C ILE A 83 -2.16 11.83 5.99
N ASP A 84 -2.52 11.04 7.01
CA ASP A 84 -1.61 10.66 8.08
C ASP A 84 -0.79 9.43 7.66
N THR A 85 0.52 9.62 7.52
CA THR A 85 1.52 8.58 7.24
C THR A 85 2.86 9.00 7.85
N SER A 86 3.64 8.03 8.35
CA SER A 86 4.94 8.33 8.94
C SER A 86 6.01 8.62 7.88
N ASP A 87 6.93 9.52 8.21
CA ASP A 87 8.13 9.79 7.41
C ASP A 87 8.98 8.53 7.24
N ASP A 88 9.09 7.70 8.29
CA ASP A 88 9.86 6.44 8.24
C ASP A 88 9.31 5.46 7.19
N PHE A 89 7.98 5.38 7.04
CA PHE A 89 7.37 4.56 6.01
C PHE A 89 7.64 5.13 4.61
N LEU A 90 7.58 6.45 4.44
CA LEU A 90 7.88 7.10 3.15
C LEU A 90 9.35 6.91 2.76
N ASP A 91 10.28 7.02 3.70
CA ASP A 91 11.70 6.72 3.51
C ASP A 91 11.88 5.24 3.12
N PHE A 92 11.22 4.32 3.85
CA PHE A 92 11.26 2.88 3.56
C PHE A 92 10.72 2.55 2.16
N ALA A 93 9.57 3.13 1.78
CA ALA A 93 8.95 2.90 0.48
C ALA A 93 9.78 3.52 -0.66
N THR A 94 10.38 4.68 -0.44
CA THR A 94 11.34 5.31 -1.37
C THR A 94 12.56 4.42 -1.58
N LYS A 95 13.13 3.83 -0.52
CA LYS A 95 14.21 2.85 -0.64
C LYS A 95 13.78 1.61 -1.44
N GLY A 96 12.56 1.12 -1.22
CA GLY A 96 11.97 0.04 -2.00
C GLY A 96 11.89 0.36 -3.51
N LEU A 97 11.47 1.58 -3.84
CA LEU A 97 11.38 2.07 -5.22
C LEU A 97 12.75 2.21 -5.92
N ASN A 98 13.79 2.53 -5.15
CA ASN A 98 15.15 2.72 -5.64
C ASN A 98 15.97 1.42 -5.70
N SER A 99 15.47 0.33 -5.10
CA SER A 99 16.15 -0.98 -4.98
C SER A 99 16.13 -1.83 -6.26
N ARG A 100 16.28 -1.22 -7.44
CA ARG A 100 16.19 -1.91 -8.74
C ARG A 100 17.41 -2.76 -9.07
N TYR A 101 18.58 -2.39 -8.55
CA TYR A 101 19.85 -3.05 -8.82
C TYR A 101 20.44 -3.65 -7.55
N PRO A 102 21.15 -4.80 -7.63
CA PRO A 102 21.77 -5.44 -6.47
C PRO A 102 22.67 -4.52 -5.66
N LYS A 103 23.36 -3.58 -6.32
CA LYS A 103 24.17 -2.57 -5.64
C LYS A 103 23.33 -1.68 -4.73
N HIS A 104 22.20 -1.18 -5.23
CA HIS A 104 21.31 -0.31 -4.44
C HIS A 104 20.70 -1.04 -3.25
N ILE A 105 20.42 -2.34 -3.41
CA ILE A 105 19.94 -3.17 -2.29
C ILE A 105 20.98 -3.21 -1.17
N ARG A 106 22.28 -3.38 -1.52
CA ARG A 106 23.38 -3.35 -0.54
C ARG A 106 23.55 -1.98 0.07
N ASP A 107 23.61 -0.93 -0.76
CA ASP A 107 23.77 0.45 -0.29
C ASP A 107 22.63 0.83 0.69
N ASN A 108 21.38 0.46 0.39
CA ASN A 108 20.23 0.66 1.26
C ASN A 108 20.32 -0.14 2.57
N PHE A 109 20.85 -1.37 2.51
CA PHE A 109 21.05 -2.22 3.68
C PHE A 109 22.14 -1.66 4.59
N ASP A 110 23.27 -1.21 4.03
CA ASP A 110 24.38 -0.60 4.77
C ASP A 110 23.92 0.71 5.42
N GLU A 111 23.19 1.55 4.68
CA GLU A 111 22.63 2.80 5.22
C GLU A 111 21.62 2.55 6.35
N ALA A 112 20.73 1.57 6.20
CA ALA A 112 19.77 1.20 7.25
C ALA A 112 20.48 0.64 8.49
N SER A 113 21.47 -0.24 8.31
CA SER A 113 22.31 -0.78 9.39
C SER A 113 22.99 0.32 10.21
N ASN A 114 23.41 1.40 9.54
CA ASN A 114 24.10 2.53 10.18
C ASN A 114 23.16 3.50 10.89
N ARG A 115 21.88 3.57 10.48
CA ARG A 115 20.90 4.54 11.01
C ARG A 115 20.08 3.95 12.15
N ASP A 116 19.54 2.76 11.95
CA ASP A 116 18.79 1.98 12.94
C ASP A 116 18.68 0.50 12.50
N PRO A 117 19.34 -0.44 13.22
CA PRO A 117 19.26 -1.87 12.91
C PRO A 117 17.83 -2.44 12.87
N TYR A 118 16.88 -1.82 13.59
CA TYR A 118 15.49 -2.28 13.63
C TYR A 118 14.74 -2.02 12.31
N LEU A 119 15.17 -1.06 11.49
CA LEU A 119 14.59 -0.83 10.16
C LEU A 119 14.79 -2.02 9.21
N LEU A 120 15.82 -2.85 9.45
CA LEU A 120 16.08 -4.08 8.71
C LEU A 120 15.15 -5.23 9.15
N THR A 121 14.56 -5.13 10.35
CA THR A 121 13.70 -6.17 10.93
C THR A 121 12.24 -6.03 10.59
N ILE A 122 11.83 -4.97 9.88
CA ILE A 122 10.45 -4.84 9.42
C ILE A 122 10.14 -6.00 8.48
N ASN A 123 9.39 -6.96 9.01
CA ASN A 123 9.08 -8.22 8.36
C ASN A 123 8.40 -7.93 7.01
N VAL A 124 8.92 -8.54 5.95
CA VAL A 124 8.35 -8.42 4.62
C VAL A 124 6.91 -8.95 4.58
N GLY A 125 6.46 -9.77 5.54
CA GLY A 125 5.04 -10.14 5.63
C GLY A 125 4.10 -8.99 6.04
N GLU A 126 4.59 -8.05 6.86
CA GLU A 126 3.73 -7.10 7.59
C GLU A 126 3.66 -5.72 6.93
N THR A 127 4.49 -5.49 5.90
CA THR A 127 4.62 -4.15 5.30
C THR A 127 3.53 -3.81 4.28
N ILE A 128 2.86 -4.80 3.68
CA ILE A 128 1.81 -4.56 2.68
C ILE A 128 0.64 -3.74 3.22
N GLY A 129 0.29 -3.91 4.50
CA GLY A 129 -0.81 -3.16 5.13
C GLY A 129 -0.58 -1.65 5.11
N TYR A 130 0.68 -1.20 5.23
CA TYR A 130 1.03 0.22 5.15
C TYR A 130 0.88 0.77 3.73
N TYR A 131 1.30 -0.01 2.72
CA TYR A 131 1.08 0.35 1.32
C TYR A 131 -0.41 0.41 1.01
N ASP A 132 -1.20 -0.56 1.49
CA ASP A 132 -2.65 -0.60 1.30
C ASP A 132 -3.34 0.62 1.91
N ASP A 133 -3.01 0.95 3.15
CA ASP A 133 -3.61 2.10 3.85
C ASP A 133 -3.28 3.41 3.13
N LEU A 134 -2.01 3.67 2.85
CA LEU A 134 -1.60 4.90 2.14
C LEU A 134 -2.22 4.97 0.74
N MET A 135 -2.22 3.87 -0.01
CA MET A 135 -2.80 3.85 -1.36
C MET A 135 -4.28 4.17 -1.37
N LEU A 136 -5.07 3.62 -0.43
CA LEU A 136 -6.50 3.89 -0.39
C LEU A 136 -6.84 5.26 0.21
N LYS A 137 -6.02 5.81 1.11
CA LYS A 137 -6.12 7.21 1.52
C LYS A 137 -5.89 8.16 0.34
N LEU A 138 -4.83 7.93 -0.44
CA LEU A 138 -4.55 8.69 -1.66
C LEU A 138 -5.68 8.54 -2.69
N ASP A 139 -6.25 7.36 -2.82
CA ASP A 139 -7.35 7.10 -3.73
C ASP A 139 -8.63 7.84 -3.35
N ASP A 140 -8.96 7.85 -2.06
CA ASP A 140 -10.11 8.59 -1.53
C ASP A 140 -10.00 10.10 -1.77
N GLU A 141 -8.82 10.67 -1.56
CA GLU A 141 -8.55 12.09 -1.80
C GLU A 141 -8.58 12.42 -3.31
N ILE A 142 -7.99 11.58 -4.17
CA ILE A 142 -8.08 11.80 -5.63
C ILE A 142 -9.54 11.69 -6.10
N TRP A 143 -10.31 10.75 -5.55
CA TRP A 143 -11.73 10.68 -5.81
C TRP A 143 -12.43 11.96 -5.37
N SER A 144 -12.23 12.42 -4.14
CA SER A 144 -12.94 13.59 -3.59
C SER A 144 -12.73 14.83 -4.46
N ILE A 145 -11.53 15.00 -5.02
CA ILE A 145 -11.18 16.12 -5.91
C ILE A 145 -11.82 15.96 -7.29
N THR A 146 -11.78 14.76 -7.86
CA THR A 146 -12.13 14.55 -9.28
C THR A 146 -13.58 14.15 -9.51
N ASN A 147 -14.21 13.54 -8.50
CA ASN A 147 -15.49 12.85 -8.55
C ASN A 147 -15.64 11.91 -9.76
N LYS A 148 -14.54 11.25 -10.13
CA LYS A 148 -14.44 10.38 -11.32
C LYS A 148 -14.10 8.95 -10.90
N PRO A 149 -15.07 8.02 -10.91
CA PRO A 149 -14.84 6.62 -10.54
C PRO A 149 -13.72 5.96 -11.35
N GLU A 150 -13.54 6.35 -12.62
CA GLU A 150 -12.48 5.83 -13.48
C GLU A 150 -11.07 6.17 -13.00
N PHE A 151 -10.91 7.16 -12.12
CA PHE A 151 -9.63 7.40 -11.48
C PHE A 151 -9.43 6.54 -10.26
N SER A 152 -10.48 6.07 -9.59
CA SER A 152 -10.32 5.30 -8.36
C SER A 152 -9.75 3.90 -8.57
N VAL A 153 -8.69 3.61 -7.82
CA VAL A 153 -8.13 2.27 -7.61
C VAL A 153 -9.17 1.36 -6.96
N GLY A 154 -9.89 1.86 -5.96
CA GLY A 154 -10.95 1.14 -5.27
C GLY A 154 -12.12 0.75 -6.19
N PHE A 155 -12.58 1.68 -7.03
CA PHE A 155 -13.60 1.39 -8.03
C PHE A 155 -13.11 0.31 -9.01
N ARG A 156 -11.90 0.45 -9.57
CA ARG A 156 -11.34 -0.51 -10.53
C ARG A 156 -11.13 -1.91 -9.96
N GLY A 157 -10.72 -2.01 -8.69
CA GLY A 157 -10.58 -3.30 -8.00
C GLY A 157 -11.95 -3.95 -7.78
N SER A 158 -12.94 -3.14 -7.40
CA SER A 158 -14.31 -3.60 -7.11
C SER A 158 -15.10 -3.93 -8.38
N SER A 159 -14.85 -3.23 -9.48
CA SER A 159 -15.41 -3.50 -10.81
C SER A 159 -14.80 -4.74 -11.48
N GLN A 160 -13.98 -5.49 -10.74
CA GLN A 160 -13.35 -6.74 -11.15
C GLN A 160 -13.47 -7.80 -10.05
N ALA A 161 -14.33 -7.59 -9.04
CA ALA A 161 -14.46 -8.45 -7.86
C ALA A 161 -14.76 -9.93 -8.18
N SER A 162 -15.36 -10.20 -9.35
CA SER A 162 -15.62 -11.57 -9.83
C SER A 162 -14.40 -12.30 -10.38
N SER A 163 -13.33 -11.55 -10.71
CA SER A 163 -12.10 -12.08 -11.29
C SER A 163 -11.03 -12.36 -10.22
N ALA A 164 -9.99 -13.12 -10.57
CA ALA A 164 -8.82 -13.32 -9.71
C ALA A 164 -8.16 -11.98 -9.32
N THR A 165 -8.10 -11.04 -10.27
CA THR A 165 -7.62 -9.66 -10.06
C THR A 165 -8.36 -8.96 -8.92
N GLY A 166 -9.69 -8.89 -8.97
CA GLY A 166 -10.46 -8.22 -7.92
C GLY A 166 -10.39 -8.95 -6.59
N LYS A 167 -10.30 -10.29 -6.59
CA LYS A 167 -10.07 -11.05 -5.35
C LYS A 167 -8.72 -10.69 -4.71
N ILE A 168 -7.65 -10.53 -5.49
CA ILE A 168 -6.32 -10.09 -4.97
C ILE A 168 -6.39 -8.69 -4.37
N PHE A 169 -7.17 -7.78 -4.96
CA PHE A 169 -7.37 -6.43 -4.42
C PHE A 169 -7.91 -6.47 -2.97
N PHE A 170 -8.85 -7.37 -2.69
CA PHE A 170 -9.51 -7.49 -1.39
C PHE A 170 -8.81 -8.41 -0.38
N HIS A 171 -8.05 -9.40 -0.85
CA HIS A 171 -7.41 -10.42 0.00
C HIS A 171 -6.48 -9.82 1.07
N CYS A 172 -6.78 -10.03 2.36
CA CYS A 172 -5.97 -9.46 3.46
C CYS A 172 -5.80 -7.93 3.39
N ASN A 173 -6.72 -7.22 2.71
CA ASN A 173 -6.69 -5.76 2.56
C ASN A 173 -7.75 -5.12 3.45
N LEU A 174 -7.43 -4.95 4.73
CA LEU A 174 -8.35 -4.36 5.71
C LEU A 174 -8.83 -2.95 5.30
N PRO A 175 -7.97 -2.04 4.80
CA PRO A 175 -8.41 -0.74 4.29
C PRO A 175 -9.46 -0.85 3.18
N ALA A 176 -9.35 -1.83 2.27
CA ALA A 176 -10.34 -2.05 1.21
C ALA A 176 -11.65 -2.61 1.76
N MET A 177 -11.59 -3.54 2.73
CA MET A 177 -12.77 -4.09 3.41
C MET A 177 -13.58 -3.01 4.11
N GLN A 178 -12.91 -2.10 4.82
CA GLN A 178 -13.57 -0.97 5.49
C GLN A 178 -14.34 -0.06 4.51
N ARG A 179 -13.95 -0.06 3.24
CA ARG A 179 -14.57 0.71 2.15
C ARG A 179 -15.54 -0.11 1.31
N LEU A 180 -15.80 -1.38 1.64
CA LEU A 180 -16.60 -2.30 0.83
C LEU A 180 -18.00 -1.75 0.50
N LYS A 181 -18.68 -1.13 1.48
CA LYS A 181 -20.00 -0.50 1.26
C LYS A 181 -19.94 0.64 0.24
N LYS A 182 -18.92 1.51 0.35
CA LYS A 182 -18.69 2.61 -0.60
C LYS A 182 -18.48 2.05 -2.01
N TYR A 183 -17.60 1.06 -2.14
CA TYR A 183 -17.30 0.44 -3.42
C TYR A 183 -18.51 -0.27 -4.04
N HIS A 184 -19.26 -1.02 -3.24
CA HIS A 184 -20.50 -1.66 -3.71
C HIS A 184 -21.49 -0.64 -4.25
N ALA A 185 -21.69 0.48 -3.54
CA ALA A 185 -22.59 1.55 -3.98
C ALA A 185 -22.14 2.11 -5.34
N THR A 186 -20.86 2.47 -5.50
CA THR A 186 -20.37 3.03 -6.76
C THR A 186 -20.46 2.05 -7.92
N VAL A 187 -20.08 0.78 -7.73
CA VAL A 187 -20.18 -0.23 -8.80
C VAL A 187 -21.65 -0.44 -9.19
N SER A 188 -22.57 -0.39 -8.21
CA SER A 188 -24.02 -0.50 -8.45
C SER A 188 -24.59 0.67 -9.26
N GLU A 189 -24.08 1.88 -9.08
CA GLU A 189 -24.46 3.04 -9.92
C GLU A 189 -24.06 2.85 -11.40
N HIS A 190 -23.07 1.97 -11.67
CA HIS A 190 -22.55 1.66 -13.00
C HIS A 190 -22.95 0.23 -13.45
N ARG A 191 -24.08 -0.29 -12.94
CA ARG A 191 -24.49 -1.71 -13.01
C ARG A 191 -24.51 -2.33 -14.41
N SER A 192 -24.75 -1.56 -15.48
CA SER A 192 -24.90 -2.10 -16.84
C SER A 192 -23.70 -2.93 -17.31
N HIS A 193 -22.52 -2.74 -16.71
CA HIS A 193 -21.29 -3.44 -17.07
C HIS A 193 -20.73 -4.38 -15.98
N HIS A 194 -21.33 -4.45 -14.80
CA HIS A 194 -20.70 -5.04 -13.60
C HIS A 194 -21.59 -6.03 -12.81
N VAL A 195 -22.51 -6.73 -13.49
CA VAL A 195 -23.46 -7.64 -12.82
C VAL A 195 -22.74 -8.71 -11.99
N SER A 196 -21.75 -9.40 -12.55
CA SER A 196 -20.99 -10.46 -11.86
C SER A 196 -20.15 -9.94 -10.68
N ASP A 197 -19.67 -8.70 -10.79
CA ASP A 197 -18.89 -8.07 -9.73
C ASP A 197 -19.79 -7.67 -8.56
N ILE A 198 -20.97 -7.12 -8.84
CA ILE A 198 -21.99 -6.83 -7.82
C ILE A 198 -22.40 -8.11 -7.10
N GLU A 199 -22.63 -9.21 -7.83
CA GLU A 199 -22.92 -10.52 -7.21
C GLU A 199 -21.78 -11.00 -6.31
N SER A 200 -20.53 -10.82 -6.73
CA SER A 200 -19.36 -11.16 -5.92
C SER A 200 -19.23 -10.29 -4.67
N LEU A 201 -19.46 -8.98 -4.79
CA LEU A 201 -19.45 -8.05 -3.65
C LEU A 201 -20.56 -8.36 -2.64
N ASN A 202 -21.74 -8.79 -3.11
CA ASN A 202 -22.88 -9.18 -2.26
C ASN A 202 -22.61 -10.43 -1.41
N LYS A 203 -21.61 -11.26 -1.75
CA LYS A 203 -21.18 -12.39 -0.91
C LYS A 203 -20.46 -11.94 0.36
N GLY A 204 -20.09 -10.65 0.45
CA GLY A 204 -19.58 -10.02 1.66
C GLY A 204 -18.09 -10.24 1.93
N GLU A 205 -17.64 -9.72 3.07
CA GLU A 205 -16.23 -9.64 3.45
C GLU A 205 -15.57 -11.02 3.52
N GLU A 206 -16.22 -12.03 4.11
CA GLU A 206 -15.63 -13.37 4.24
C GLU A 206 -15.30 -14.02 2.90
N PHE A 207 -16.11 -13.75 1.86
CA PHE A 207 -15.87 -14.26 0.51
C PHE A 207 -14.70 -13.54 -0.15
N LEU A 208 -14.64 -12.22 -0.04
CA LEU A 208 -13.60 -11.39 -0.67
C LEU A 208 -12.25 -11.48 0.04
N TRP A 209 -12.26 -11.74 1.35
CA TRP A 209 -11.06 -11.93 2.17
C TRP A 209 -10.31 -13.21 1.79
N LYS A 210 -11.04 -14.25 1.37
CA LYS A 210 -10.47 -15.56 1.01
C LYS A 210 -10.03 -15.56 -0.46
N TYR A 211 -8.74 -15.42 -0.69
CA TYR A 211 -8.15 -15.77 -1.98
C TYR A 211 -7.90 -17.29 -2.01
N GLU A 212 -8.37 -17.97 -3.05
CA GLU A 212 -8.19 -19.42 -3.22
C GLU A 212 -6.74 -19.76 -3.62
N ASP A 213 -5.80 -19.53 -2.71
CA ASP A 213 -4.58 -20.33 -2.62
C ASP A 213 -4.43 -20.75 -1.15
N ARG A 214 -4.02 -21.99 -0.91
CA ARG A 214 -4.14 -22.71 0.37
C ARG A 214 -3.23 -22.16 1.48
N SER A 215 -3.43 -20.93 1.94
CA SER A 215 -2.86 -20.43 3.19
C SER A 215 -3.95 -20.30 4.24
N THR A 216 -3.78 -21.05 5.33
CA THR A 216 -4.64 -21.08 6.49
C THR A 216 -4.70 -19.69 7.14
N ILE A 217 -5.91 -19.19 7.37
CA ILE A 217 -6.16 -17.91 8.05
C ILE A 217 -5.86 -18.08 9.55
N SER A 218 -4.87 -17.34 10.08
CA SER A 218 -4.90 -16.91 11.48
C SER A 218 -5.72 -15.62 11.55
N LYS A 219 -6.68 -15.56 12.48
CA LYS A 219 -7.47 -14.35 12.74
C LYS A 219 -6.52 -13.24 13.19
N SER A 220 -6.44 -12.13 12.46
CA SER A 220 -5.59 -11.02 12.87
C SER A 220 -6.22 -10.22 14.00
N THR A 221 -5.33 -9.80 14.89
CA THR A 221 -5.51 -8.91 16.03
C THR A 221 -5.83 -7.49 15.55
N SER A 222 -6.52 -6.68 16.36
CA SER A 222 -6.88 -5.30 16.00
C SER A 222 -5.64 -4.41 15.98
N TYR A 223 -5.33 -3.82 14.83
CA TYR A 223 -4.20 -2.93 14.58
C TYR A 223 -4.50 -1.49 14.99
N ASP A 224 -3.57 -0.85 15.70
CA ASP A 224 -3.63 0.58 16.06
C ASP A 224 -2.70 1.39 15.15
N SER A 225 -3.29 2.13 14.21
CA SER A 225 -2.56 2.90 13.20
C SER A 225 -1.83 4.13 13.76
N SER A 226 -2.18 4.58 14.96
CA SER A 226 -1.53 5.75 15.59
C SER A 226 -0.26 5.38 16.35
N THR A 227 -0.15 4.12 16.78
CA THR A 227 0.97 3.62 17.58
C THR A 227 1.78 2.53 16.87
N PHE A 228 1.35 2.11 15.68
CA PHE A 228 1.98 1.04 14.91
C PHE A 228 2.06 -0.30 15.67
N LYS A 229 1.15 -0.51 16.64
CA LYS A 229 1.09 -1.71 17.47
C LYS A 229 -0.18 -2.52 17.22
N TYR A 230 -0.06 -3.84 17.20
CA TYR A 230 -1.20 -4.74 17.28
C TYR A 230 -1.65 -4.86 18.75
N LYS A 231 -2.93 -4.59 19.05
CA LYS A 231 -3.45 -4.46 20.43
C LYS A 231 -3.41 -5.74 21.28
N SER A 232 -2.98 -6.88 20.75
CA SER A 232 -2.97 -8.14 21.49
C SER A 232 -1.78 -9.03 21.14
N VAL A 233 -0.62 -8.42 20.94
CA VAL A 233 0.63 -9.16 20.80
C VAL A 233 1.31 -9.21 22.15
N GLU A 234 1.49 -10.42 22.70
CA GLU A 234 2.26 -10.63 23.93
C GLU A 234 3.72 -10.24 23.65
N GLU A 235 4.16 -9.13 24.24
CA GLU A 235 5.56 -8.71 24.23
C GLU A 235 6.37 -9.65 25.15
N THR A 236 7.37 -10.31 24.59
CA THR A 236 8.31 -11.18 25.32
C THR A 236 9.70 -10.51 25.30
N GLU A 237 10.19 -10.08 26.46
CA GLU A 237 11.54 -9.51 26.57
C GLU A 237 12.59 -10.64 26.66
N ILE A 238 13.48 -10.72 25.67
CA ILE A 238 14.61 -11.65 25.61
C ILE A 238 15.88 -10.87 25.97
N THR A 239 16.61 -11.30 26.99
CA THR A 239 17.93 -10.73 27.34
C THR A 239 19.03 -11.64 26.81
N LEU A 240 19.91 -11.11 25.96
CA LEU A 240 21.07 -11.82 25.42
C LEU A 240 22.19 -11.94 26.46
N HIS A 241 23.16 -12.80 26.16
CA HIS A 241 24.32 -13.06 27.02
C HIS A 241 25.21 -11.83 27.29
N ASP A 242 25.17 -10.82 26.43
CA ASP A 242 25.88 -9.55 26.58
C ASP A 242 25.07 -8.47 27.34
N GLY A 243 23.85 -8.81 27.77
CA GLY A 243 22.93 -7.90 28.45
C GLY A 243 22.00 -7.11 27.52
N THR A 244 22.09 -7.30 26.20
CA THR A 244 21.19 -6.66 25.24
C THR A 244 19.76 -7.18 25.42
N LYS A 245 18.79 -6.27 25.53
CA LYS A 245 17.36 -6.61 25.61
C LYS A 245 16.72 -6.51 24.24
N ILE A 246 16.01 -7.57 23.84
CA ILE A 246 15.23 -7.66 22.60
C ILE A 246 13.76 -7.82 23.02
N ILE A 247 12.86 -7.05 22.41
CA ILE A 247 11.42 -7.24 22.58
C ILE A 247 10.93 -8.09 21.41
N ASP A 248 10.56 -9.34 21.71
CA ASP A 248 9.96 -10.29 20.78
C ASP A 248 8.43 -10.17 20.82
N TYR A 249 7.79 -10.08 19.66
CA TYR A 249 6.35 -9.90 19.50
C TYR A 249 5.64 -11.23 19.15
N GLY A 250 6.23 -12.38 19.49
CA GLY A 250 5.57 -13.68 19.47
C GLY A 250 5.27 -14.28 18.08
N PRO A 251 4.77 -15.53 18.01
CA PRO A 251 4.89 -16.39 16.83
C PRO A 251 3.69 -16.36 15.86
N GLN A 252 3.00 -15.22 15.66
CA GLN A 252 1.83 -15.18 14.76
C GLN A 252 2.16 -15.10 13.26
N LEU A 253 3.43 -15.11 12.86
CA LEU A 253 3.86 -15.25 11.46
C LEU A 253 5.15 -16.08 11.36
N LYS A 254 5.12 -17.35 11.79
CA LYS A 254 6.14 -18.33 11.42
C LYS A 254 5.95 -18.79 9.98
N MET A 255 6.44 -18.01 9.01
CA MET A 255 6.85 -18.59 7.73
C MET A 255 8.24 -19.21 7.93
N TRP A 256 8.26 -20.53 8.12
CA TRP A 256 9.49 -21.31 8.06
C TRP A 256 9.95 -21.34 6.60
N PHE A 257 11.16 -20.84 6.32
CA PHE A 257 11.90 -21.23 5.12
C PHE A 257 12.91 -22.31 5.51
N HIS A 258 12.83 -23.48 4.88
CA HIS A 258 13.99 -24.36 4.78
C HIS A 258 14.82 -23.86 3.60
N ILE A 259 16.09 -23.59 3.85
CA ILE A 259 17.13 -23.48 2.82
C ILE A 259 17.43 -24.89 2.32
#